data_AF-A0A9W9VUZ0-F1
#
_entry.id   AF-A0A9W9VUZ0-F1
#
_cell.length_a   1.000
_cell.length_b   1.000
_cell.length_c   1.000
_cell.angle_alpha   90.00
_cell.angle_beta   90.00
_cell.angle_gamma   90.00
#
_symmetry.space_group_name_H-M   'P 1'
#
loop_
_entity.id
_entity.type
_entity.pdbx_description
1 polymer ?
#
loop_
_entity_poly.entity_id
_entity_poly.type
_entity_poly.pdbx_seq_one_letter_code
_entity_poly.pdbx_strand_id
1 'polypeptide(L)'
;MAGKFRSMSPSTTVRIKCDPTTYIYAGLEDVVRAAIPLGKNQVDLAVVPDGIDRVNRCFTSLSALRLLSSDPLFAIEGNVSYAKTAFRALKDMHRRYCDERDATLLCGDEPLADWYAKEIDRFNQLIIHYQKQINREI
;
A
#
# COMPACT_ATOMS: atom_id res chain seq x y z
N MET A 1 -10.06 -0.22 37.85
CA MET A 1 -10.07 0.87 36.85
C MET A 1 -10.14 0.23 35.47
N ALA A 2 -11.30 0.26 34.82
CA ALA A 2 -11.44 -0.26 33.46
C ALA A 2 -10.86 0.75 32.47
N GLY A 3 -9.70 0.45 31.89
CA GLY A 3 -9.17 1.22 30.78
C GLY A 3 -10.14 1.13 29.61
N LYS A 4 -10.63 2.28 29.13
CA LYS A 4 -11.33 2.37 27.85
C LYS A 4 -10.38 1.82 26.79
N PHE A 5 -10.67 0.64 26.25
CA PHE A 5 -10.13 0.24 24.96
C PHE A 5 -10.58 1.31 23.97
N ARG A 6 -9.67 2.21 23.58
CA ARG A 6 -9.90 3.06 22.41
C ARG A 6 -10.08 2.08 21.26
N SER A 7 -11.30 2.00 20.72
CA SER A 7 -11.54 1.40 19.42
C SER A 7 -10.55 2.04 18.45
N MET A 8 -9.52 1.29 18.07
CA MET A 8 -8.54 1.75 17.10
C MET A 8 -9.26 1.81 15.77
N SER A 9 -9.36 3.01 15.20
CA SER A 9 -9.95 3.19 13.88
C SER A 9 -9.09 2.45 12.84
N PRO A 10 -9.71 1.81 11.84
CA PRO A 10 -8.97 1.07 10.82
C PRO A 10 -8.00 2.00 10.09
N SER A 11 -6.78 1.50 9.85
CA SER A 11 -5.75 2.23 9.12
C SER A 11 -6.23 2.56 7.70
N THR A 12 -5.77 3.69 7.19
CA THR A 12 -5.98 4.15 5.81
C THR A 12 -4.66 4.08 5.06
N THR A 13 -4.71 3.63 3.82
CA THR A 13 -3.53 3.58 2.96
C THR A 13 -3.20 4.97 2.44
N VAL A 14 -2.01 5.47 2.76
CA VAL A 14 -1.45 6.69 2.16
C VAL A 14 -0.24 6.31 1.33
N ARG A 15 -0.29 6.55 0.01
CA ARG A 15 0.88 6.39 -0.84
C ARG A 15 1.69 7.67 -0.82
N ILE A 16 2.99 7.55 -0.58
CA ILE A 16 3.90 8.68 -0.58
C ILE A 16 5.04 8.45 -1.58
N LYS A 17 5.58 9.55 -2.10
CA LYS A 17 6.92 9.55 -2.68
C LYS A 17 7.94 9.67 -1.55
N CYS A 18 8.89 8.74 -1.49
CA CYS A 18 9.90 8.67 -0.43
C CYS A 18 11.21 8.17 -1.01
N ASP A 19 12.31 8.88 -0.73
CA ASP A 19 13.64 8.42 -1.12
C ASP A 19 14.08 7.23 -0.26
N PRO A 20 14.89 6.30 -0.79
CA PRO A 20 15.28 5.08 -0.06
C PRO A 20 16.03 5.33 1.26
N THR A 21 16.67 6.49 1.40
CA THR A 21 17.44 6.87 2.60
C THR A 21 16.61 7.58 3.65
N THR A 22 15.34 7.91 3.36
CA THR A 22 14.49 8.66 4.26
C THR A 22 13.97 7.77 5.40
N TYR A 23 14.17 8.21 6.63
CA TYR A 23 13.57 7.56 7.79
C TYR A 23 12.10 7.97 7.92
N ILE A 24 11.19 7.11 7.46
CA ILE A 24 9.74 7.38 7.36
C ILE A 24 9.11 7.70 8.72
N TYR A 25 9.57 7.03 9.78
CA TYR A 25 8.91 7.07 11.07
C TYR A 25 9.23 8.33 11.89
N ALA A 26 10.23 9.15 11.50
CA ALA A 26 10.63 10.34 12.27
C ALA A 26 9.43 11.28 12.55
N GLY A 27 8.98 11.30 13.80
CA GLY A 27 7.86 12.15 14.24
C GLY A 27 6.49 11.67 13.74
N LEU A 28 6.38 10.40 13.32
CA LEU A 28 5.17 9.74 12.82
C LEU A 28 4.96 8.35 13.45
N GLU A 29 5.76 7.98 14.46
CA GLU A 29 5.77 6.67 15.12
C GLU A 29 4.40 6.30 15.72
N ASP A 30 3.64 7.31 16.16
CA ASP A 30 2.33 7.14 16.78
C ASP A 30 1.19 6.99 15.77
N VAL A 31 1.42 7.32 14.49
CA VAL A 31 0.38 7.36 13.45
C VAL A 31 0.62 6.42 12.27
N VAL A 32 1.88 6.09 11.95
CA VAL A 32 2.21 5.10 10.90
C VAL A 32 2.36 3.74 11.55
N ARG A 33 1.53 2.79 11.12
CA ARG A 33 1.50 1.41 11.62
C ARG A 33 2.36 0.46 10.80
N ALA A 34 2.52 0.73 9.51
CA ALA A 34 3.39 -0.01 8.61
C ALA A 34 3.82 0.87 7.43
N ALA A 35 4.96 0.52 6.84
CA ALA A 35 5.50 1.15 5.64
C ALA A 35 5.97 0.07 4.66
N ILE A 36 5.29 -0.02 3.51
CA ILE A 36 5.52 -1.07 2.51
C ILE A 36 6.23 -0.42 1.32
N PRO A 37 7.54 -0.62 1.15
CA PRO A 37 8.26 -0.06 0.01
C PRO A 37 7.79 -0.75 -1.27
N LEU A 38 7.45 0.01 -2.32
CA LEU A 38 6.91 -0.51 -3.58
C LEU A 38 7.87 -0.38 -4.77
N GLY A 39 8.99 0.33 -4.58
CA GLY A 39 9.92 0.69 -5.65
C GLY A 39 9.55 2.04 -6.30
N LYS A 40 10.38 2.50 -7.25
CA LYS A 40 10.24 3.82 -7.90
C LYS A 40 10.08 4.98 -6.90
N ASN A 41 10.79 4.90 -5.77
CA ASN A 41 10.71 5.83 -4.64
C ASN A 41 9.28 6.03 -4.11
N GLN A 42 8.49 4.96 -4.06
CA GLN A 42 7.13 4.96 -3.52
C GLN A 42 6.98 3.98 -2.36
N VAL A 43 6.19 4.37 -1.38
CA VAL A 43 5.86 3.58 -0.20
C VAL A 43 4.37 3.72 0.09
N ASP A 44 3.72 2.59 0.36
CA ASP A 44 2.38 2.61 0.95
C ASP A 44 2.51 2.60 2.47
N LEU A 45 1.84 3.53 3.13
CA LEU A 45 1.77 3.62 4.58
C LEU A 45 0.40 3.17 5.07
N ALA A 46 0.37 2.32 6.10
CA ALA A 46 -0.82 2.13 6.91
C ALA A 46 -0.86 3.24 7.97
N VAL A 47 -1.80 4.18 7.84
CA VAL A 47 -1.85 5.39 8.70
C VAL A 47 -3.15 5.43 9.47
N VAL A 48 -3.09 5.73 10.77
CA VAL A 48 -4.29 6.02 11.56
C VAL A 48 -4.96 7.30 11.00
N PRO A 49 -6.30 7.36 10.88
CA PRO A 49 -6.96 8.47 10.18
C PRO A 49 -6.61 9.89 10.66
N ASP A 50 -6.39 10.09 11.96
CA ASP A 50 -5.98 11.37 12.55
C ASP A 50 -4.54 11.79 12.20
N GLY A 51 -3.73 10.86 11.73
CA GLY A 51 -2.35 11.09 11.31
C GLY A 51 -2.16 11.43 9.84
N ILE A 52 -3.21 11.33 9.00
CA ILE A 52 -3.10 11.53 7.54
C ILE A 52 -2.55 12.92 7.22
N ASP A 53 -3.04 13.97 7.89
CA ASP A 53 -2.56 15.34 7.67
C ASP A 53 -1.09 15.52 8.06
N ARG A 54 -0.62 14.80 9.07
CA ARG A 54 0.80 14.83 9.47
C ARG A 54 1.67 14.18 8.40
N VAL A 55 1.26 13.02 7.91
CA VAL A 55 1.96 12.33 6.81
C VAL A 55 2.03 13.22 5.56
N ASN A 56 0.91 13.85 5.19
CA ASN A 56 0.84 14.73 4.02
C ASN A 56 1.65 16.03 4.17
N ARG A 57 1.97 16.46 5.41
CA ARG A 57 2.91 17.58 5.64
C ARG A 57 4.36 17.16 5.47
N CYS A 58 4.70 15.91 5.75
CA CYS A 58 6.07 15.40 5.66
C CYS A 58 6.42 14.91 4.26
N PHE A 59 5.44 14.41 3.50
CA PHE A 59 5.68 13.74 2.22
C PHE A 59 4.74 14.19 1.12
N THR A 60 5.22 14.08 -0.13
CA THR A 60 4.35 14.23 -1.30
C THR A 60 3.43 13.02 -1.40
N SER A 61 2.12 13.26 -1.24
CA SER A 61 1.10 12.23 -1.37
C SER A 61 0.84 11.87 -2.84
N LEU A 62 0.81 10.56 -3.13
CA LEU A 62 0.44 9.99 -4.42
C LEU A 62 -0.85 9.16 -4.33
N SER A 63 -1.53 9.20 -3.17
CA SER A 63 -2.74 8.41 -2.88
C SER A 63 -3.85 8.58 -3.91
N ALA A 64 -3.98 9.78 -4.51
CA ALA A 64 -5.00 10.05 -5.51
C ALA A 64 -4.80 9.27 -6.83
N LEU A 65 -3.58 8.81 -7.11
CA LEU A 65 -3.24 8.05 -8.32
C LEU A 65 -3.19 6.54 -8.07
N ARG A 66 -3.18 6.12 -6.81
CA ARG A 66 -2.97 4.74 -6.39
C ARG A 66 -4.00 3.81 -7.03
N LEU A 67 -3.49 2.80 -7.74
CA LEU A 67 -4.24 1.73 -8.41
C LEU A 67 -5.15 2.22 -9.55
N LEU A 68 -4.94 3.44 -10.05
CA LEU A 68 -5.56 3.93 -11.26
C LEU A 68 -4.67 3.64 -12.48
N SER A 69 -5.19 3.87 -13.69
CA SER A 69 -4.39 3.74 -14.91
C SER A 69 -3.24 4.73 -15.01
N SER A 70 -3.32 5.84 -14.28
CA SER A 70 -2.27 6.83 -14.10
C SER A 70 -1.32 6.53 -12.95
N ASP A 71 -1.44 5.38 -12.27
CA ASP A 71 -0.50 4.99 -11.21
C ASP A 71 0.92 4.87 -11.81
N PRO A 72 1.91 5.61 -11.30
CA PRO A 72 3.28 5.54 -11.83
C PRO A 72 3.91 4.15 -11.70
N LEU A 73 3.40 3.30 -10.81
CA LEU A 73 3.81 1.88 -10.73
C LEU A 73 3.32 1.07 -11.94
N PHE A 74 2.30 1.53 -12.66
CA PHE A 74 1.77 0.90 -13.88
C PHE A 74 2.32 1.54 -15.16
N ALA A 75 3.29 2.46 -15.05
CA ALA A 75 3.92 3.07 -16.21
C ALA A 75 4.52 1.98 -17.13
N ILE A 76 4.13 2.01 -18.41
CA ILE A 76 4.57 1.03 -19.41
C ILE A 76 6.07 1.19 -19.65
N GLU A 77 6.78 0.06 -19.58
CA GLU A 77 8.19 -0.02 -19.92
C GLU A 77 8.34 -0.90 -21.17
N GLY A 78 8.79 -0.30 -22.28
CA GLY A 78 8.96 -0.98 -23.57
C GLY A 78 7.63 -1.27 -24.30
N ASN A 79 7.60 -2.37 -25.07
CA ASN A 79 6.49 -2.73 -25.96
C ASN A 79 5.45 -3.67 -25.31
N VAL A 80 5.22 -3.53 -24.01
CA VAL A 80 4.29 -4.40 -23.26
C VAL A 80 2.92 -3.72 -23.16
N SER A 81 1.83 -4.48 -23.35
CA SER A 81 0.47 -3.93 -23.18
C SER A 81 0.25 -3.42 -21.76
N TYR A 82 -0.59 -2.39 -21.61
CA TYR A 82 -0.91 -1.82 -20.30
C TYR A 82 -1.41 -2.89 -19.32
N ALA A 83 -2.29 -3.80 -19.76
CA ALA A 83 -2.82 -4.87 -18.92
C ALA A 83 -1.71 -5.78 -18.37
N LYS A 84 -0.72 -6.14 -19.19
CA LYS A 84 0.45 -6.93 -18.76
C LYS A 84 1.33 -6.17 -17.78
N THR A 85 1.54 -4.87 -17.99
CA THR A 85 2.32 -4.02 -17.06
C THR A 85 1.63 -3.90 -15.71
N ALA A 86 0.34 -3.54 -15.70
CA ALA A 86 -0.44 -3.42 -14.47
C ALA A 86 -0.52 -4.76 -13.71
N PHE A 87 -0.72 -5.88 -14.42
CA PHE A 87 -0.71 -7.21 -13.82
C PHE A 87 0.61 -7.54 -13.12
N ARG A 88 1.76 -7.25 -13.75
CA ARG A 88 3.09 -7.48 -13.14
C ARG A 88 3.29 -6.63 -11.89
N ALA A 89 3.02 -5.32 -11.99
CA ALA A 89 3.15 -4.40 -10.87
C ALA A 89 2.26 -4.80 -9.69
N LEU A 90 1.02 -5.21 -9.94
CA LEU A 90 0.10 -5.68 -8.91
C LEU A 90 0.59 -6.95 -8.23
N LYS A 91 1.16 -7.91 -8.97
CA LYS A 91 1.76 -9.12 -8.38
C LYS A 91 2.95 -8.78 -7.48
N ASP A 92 3.79 -7.84 -7.91
CA ASP A 92 4.93 -7.39 -7.11
C ASP A 92 4.48 -6.69 -5.82
N MET A 93 3.46 -5.83 -5.92
CA MET A 93 2.85 -5.17 -4.76
C MET A 93 2.20 -6.18 -3.82
N HIS A 94 1.42 -7.13 -4.34
CA HIS A 94 0.79 -8.19 -3.56
C HIS A 94 1.84 -9.00 -2.78
N ARG A 95 2.93 -9.40 -3.43
CA ARG A 95 4.03 -10.11 -2.76
C ARG A 95 4.59 -9.29 -1.60
N ARG A 96 4.94 -8.02 -1.82
CA ARG A 96 5.49 -7.14 -0.77
C ARG A 96 4.53 -7.00 0.41
N TYR A 97 3.24 -6.87 0.16
CA TYR A 97 2.23 -6.81 1.21
C TYR A 97 2.13 -8.12 2.01
N CYS A 98 2.20 -9.28 1.35
CA CYS A 98 2.25 -10.56 2.05
C CYS A 98 3.52 -10.71 2.89
N ASP A 99 4.68 -10.36 2.33
CA ASP A 99 5.97 -10.45 3.02
C ASP A 99 5.97 -9.57 4.30
N GLU A 100 5.50 -8.32 4.19
CA GLU A 100 5.41 -7.40 5.33
C GLU A 100 4.33 -7.82 6.34
N ARG A 101 3.17 -8.32 5.88
CA ARG A 101 2.15 -8.89 6.76
C ARG A 101 2.72 -10.03 7.58
N ASP A 102 3.41 -10.97 6.95
CA ASP A 102 3.94 -12.17 7.61
C ASP A 102 5.04 -11.79 8.62
N ALA A 103 5.82 -10.74 8.34
CA ALA A 103 6.75 -10.16 9.29
C ALA A 103 6.04 -9.46 10.48
N THR A 104 4.89 -8.82 10.21
CA THR A 104 4.16 -8.00 11.19
C THR A 104 3.16 -8.79 12.06
N LEU A 105 2.69 -9.96 11.60
CA LEU A 105 1.72 -10.80 12.32
C LEU A 105 2.19 -11.24 13.72
N LEU A 106 3.49 -11.11 14.01
CA LEU A 106 4.07 -11.34 15.33
C LEU A 106 3.71 -10.24 16.36
N CYS A 107 3.13 -9.12 15.93
CA CYS A 107 2.90 -7.94 16.78
C CYS A 107 1.50 -7.89 17.45
N GLY A 108 0.57 -8.76 17.06
CA GLY A 108 -0.79 -8.79 17.66
C GLY A 108 -1.66 -7.56 17.39
N ASP A 109 -1.31 -6.73 16.40
CA ASP A 109 -2.11 -5.55 15.98
C ASP A 109 -3.24 -5.99 15.04
N GLU A 110 -4.40 -6.34 15.61
CA GLU A 110 -5.59 -6.76 14.85
C GLU A 110 -6.03 -5.72 13.80
N PRO A 111 -6.15 -4.40 14.11
CA PRO A 111 -6.45 -3.39 13.10
C PRO A 111 -5.49 -3.36 11.92
N LEU A 112 -4.20 -3.61 12.15
CA LEU A 112 -3.21 -3.67 11.08
C LEU A 112 -3.34 -4.96 10.26
N ALA A 113 -3.64 -6.09 10.90
CA ALA A 113 -3.91 -7.35 10.21
C ALA A 113 -5.14 -7.24 9.29
N ASP A 114 -6.22 -6.62 9.76
CA ASP A 114 -7.42 -6.34 8.96
C ASP A 114 -7.11 -5.42 7.77
N TRP A 115 -6.27 -4.42 7.98
CA TRP A 115 -5.81 -3.54 6.90
C TRP A 115 -5.03 -4.30 5.83
N TYR A 116 -4.09 -5.17 6.21
CA TYR A 116 -3.38 -6.03 5.27
C TYR A 116 -4.34 -6.92 4.49
N ALA A 117 -5.29 -7.58 5.17
CA ALA A 117 -6.27 -8.45 4.52
C ALA A 117 -7.08 -7.70 3.46
N LYS A 118 -7.54 -6.48 3.78
CA LYS A 118 -8.30 -5.62 2.86
C LYS A 118 -7.49 -5.22 1.63
N GLU A 119 -6.23 -4.80 1.81
CA GLU A 119 -5.39 -4.38 0.68
C GLU A 119 -4.98 -5.58 -0.20
N ILE A 120 -4.67 -6.73 0.41
CA ILE A 120 -4.37 -7.97 -0.31
C ILE A 120 -5.58 -8.43 -1.15
N ASP A 121 -6.79 -8.40 -0.59
CA ASP A 121 -8.00 -8.75 -1.34
C ASP A 121 -8.22 -7.79 -2.53
N ARG A 122 -8.01 -6.48 -2.32
CA ARG A 122 -8.07 -5.49 -3.40
C ARG A 122 -7.09 -5.80 -4.53
N PHE A 123 -5.85 -6.20 -4.21
CA PHE A 123 -4.89 -6.61 -5.23
C PHE A 123 -5.34 -7.87 -5.96
N ASN A 124 -5.84 -8.89 -5.25
CA ASN A 124 -6.33 -10.12 -5.86
C ASN A 124 -7.44 -9.86 -6.89
N GLN A 125 -8.40 -8.99 -6.56
CA GLN A 125 -9.47 -8.60 -7.49
C GLN A 125 -8.90 -7.94 -8.76
N LEU A 126 -7.93 -7.01 -8.61
CA LEU A 126 -7.30 -6.33 -9.74
C LEU A 126 -6.42 -7.27 -10.57
N ILE A 127 -5.69 -8.19 -9.95
CA ILE A 127 -4.90 -9.23 -10.62
C ILE A 127 -5.80 -10.10 -11.49
N ILE A 128 -6.93 -10.58 -10.95
CA ILE A 128 -7.93 -11.35 -11.70
C ILE A 128 -8.48 -10.53 -12.87
N HIS A 129 -8.78 -9.25 -12.65
CA HIS A 129 -9.28 -8.36 -13.67
C HIS A 129 -8.30 -8.23 -14.86
N TYR A 130 -7.04 -7.91 -14.60
CA TYR A 130 -6.04 -7.75 -15.67
C TYR A 130 -5.66 -9.07 -16.33
N GLN A 131 -5.63 -10.19 -15.59
CA GLN A 131 -5.41 -11.51 -16.19
C GLN A 131 -6.49 -11.83 -17.24
N LYS A 132 -7.76 -11.50 -16.95
CA LYS A 132 -8.86 -11.69 -17.90
C LYS A 132 -8.70 -10.82 -19.15
N GLN A 133 -8.19 -9.60 -19.01
CA GLN A 133 -7.90 -8.74 -20.17
C GLN A 133 -6.79 -9.34 -21.03
N ILE A 134 -5.68 -9.78 -20.42
CA ILE A 134 -4.56 -10.42 -21.13
C ILE A 134 -5.01 -11.64 -21.92
N ASN A 135 -5.86 -12.49 -21.34
CA ASN A 135 -6.38 -13.68 -22.01
C ASN A 135 -7.30 -13.38 -23.19
N ARG A 136 -7.83 -12.16 -23.32
CA ARG A 136 -8.64 -11.70 -24.45
C ARG A 136 -7.79 -11.06 -25.56
N GLU A 137 -6.52 -10.74 -25.27
CA GLU A 137 -5.56 -10.20 -26.24
C GLU A 137 -4.87 -11.31 -27.08
N ILE A 138 -5.08 -12.59 -26.73
CA ILE A 138 -4.51 -13.79 -27.38
C ILE A 138 -5.60 -14.45 -28.22
#